data_AF-A0A329KNM8-F1
#
_entry.id   AF-A0A329KNM8-F1
#
_cell.length_a   1.000
_cell.length_b   1.000
_cell.length_c   1.000
_cell.angle_alpha   90.00
_cell.angle_beta   90.00
_cell.angle_gamma   90.00
#
_symmetry.space_group_name_H-M   'P 1'
#
loop_
_entity.id
_entity.type
_entity.pdbx_description
1 polymer ?
#
loop_
_entity_poly.entity_id
_entity_poly.type
_entity_poly.pdbx_seq_one_letter_code
_entity_poly.pdbx_strand_id
1 'polypeptide(L)'
;MKQKRRKTAKQTRFSANKRRTFRICLRKKVRNLTKSQRSKPQTERFLGLDLSLSPGLAVIDVTNRIPTLIYAGSIATTSDDSDAVRSEAVAAFISTNAFRFRLFDAIIREDFLSGRNKRATQTIFSAWAAADRALNAYGLRVDAEINGATVKRIITGNGKAEKAEVADAVRKILRLPDDYVWAKGNDDSDAAAVVLAWLIREGKIDI
;
A
#
# COMPACT_ATOMS: atom_id res chain seq x y z
N MET A 1 72.22 29.75 -48.31
CA MET A 1 73.22 29.96 -47.24
C MET A 1 72.92 28.96 -46.11
N LYS A 2 73.88 28.06 -45.80
CA LYS A 2 73.95 27.09 -44.66
C LYS A 2 72.90 25.94 -44.60
N GLN A 3 73.24 24.68 -44.95
CA GLN A 3 73.84 23.59 -44.12
C GLN A 3 72.94 23.09 -42.95
N LYS A 4 72.78 21.81 -42.57
CA LYS A 4 73.26 20.45 -42.97
C LYS A 4 72.66 19.46 -41.92
N ARG A 5 72.57 18.15 -42.24
CA ARG A 5 72.49 16.92 -41.37
C ARG A 5 71.06 16.40 -41.03
N ARG A 6 70.61 15.18 -41.38
CA ARG A 6 71.03 13.74 -41.26
C ARG A 6 70.61 13.04 -39.95
N LYS A 7 69.95 11.86 -40.13
CA LYS A 7 69.82 10.65 -39.24
C LYS A 7 68.79 10.77 -38.09
N THR A 8 68.03 9.76 -37.63
CA THR A 8 67.99 8.29 -37.81
C THR A 8 66.70 7.75 -37.16
N ALA A 9 66.20 6.60 -37.65
CA ALA A 9 65.16 5.80 -36.99
C ALA A 9 65.60 5.28 -35.61
N LYS A 10 64.66 5.22 -34.65
CA LYS A 10 64.77 4.37 -33.46
C LYS A 10 63.42 3.70 -33.19
N GLN A 11 63.32 2.44 -33.59
CA GLN A 11 62.35 1.48 -33.08
C GLN A 11 62.54 1.35 -31.56
N THR A 12 61.49 1.65 -30.79
CA THR A 12 61.39 1.20 -29.40
C THR A 12 60.35 0.10 -29.31
N ARG A 13 60.87 -1.14 -29.26
CA ARG A 13 60.16 -2.35 -28.86
C ARG A 13 59.60 -2.14 -27.45
N PHE A 14 58.29 -1.94 -27.31
CA PHE A 14 57.64 -1.99 -26.01
C PHE A 14 57.26 -3.44 -25.68
N SER A 15 57.91 -3.95 -24.64
CA SER A 15 57.78 -5.28 -24.04
C SER A 15 56.31 -5.68 -23.77
N ALA A 16 55.93 -6.82 -24.34
CA ALA A 16 54.62 -7.46 -24.19
C ALA A 16 54.31 -7.96 -22.76
N ASN A 17 55.26 -7.86 -21.81
CA ASN A 17 55.13 -8.50 -20.50
C ASN A 17 54.55 -7.61 -19.39
N LYS A 18 54.41 -6.29 -19.59
CA LYS A 18 53.76 -5.39 -18.60
C LYS A 18 52.23 -5.32 -18.71
N ARG A 19 51.64 -5.90 -19.76
CA ARG A 19 50.16 -5.91 -19.96
C ARG A 19 49.44 -7.02 -19.20
N ARG A 20 50.15 -8.02 -18.65
CA ARG A 20 49.54 -9.18 -17.99
C ARG A 20 49.25 -8.95 -16.51
N THR A 21 50.06 -8.18 -15.80
CA THR A 21 49.89 -7.92 -14.36
C THR A 21 48.86 -6.84 -14.03
N PHE A 22 48.67 -5.84 -14.89
CA PHE A 22 47.62 -4.82 -14.69
C PHE A 22 46.19 -5.36 -14.88
N ARG A 23 46.01 -6.40 -15.71
CA ARG A 23 44.70 -7.01 -15.97
C ARG A 23 44.16 -7.85 -14.81
N ILE A 24 45.03 -8.34 -13.92
CA ILE A 24 44.64 -9.19 -12.79
C ILE A 24 44.19 -8.33 -11.59
N CYS A 25 44.82 -7.17 -11.37
CA CYS A 25 44.41 -6.25 -10.31
C CYS A 25 43.07 -5.56 -10.62
N LEU A 26 42.81 -5.20 -11.88
CA LEU A 26 41.51 -4.65 -12.30
C LEU A 26 40.37 -5.68 -12.18
N ARG A 27 40.63 -6.98 -12.40
CA ARG A 27 39.59 -8.01 -12.30
C ARG A 27 39.10 -8.24 -10.86
N LYS A 28 39.94 -8.06 -9.84
CA LYS A 28 39.50 -8.14 -8.43
C LYS A 28 38.70 -6.90 -8.01
N LYS A 29 39.06 -5.71 -8.51
CA LYS A 29 38.33 -4.47 -8.19
C LYS A 29 36.97 -4.39 -8.91
N VAL A 30 36.86 -4.93 -10.13
CA VAL A 30 35.59 -5.02 -10.88
C VAL A 30 34.67 -6.12 -10.33
N ARG A 31 35.21 -7.21 -9.76
CA ARG A 31 34.39 -8.25 -9.10
C ARG A 31 33.75 -7.82 -7.77
N ASN A 32 34.28 -6.78 -7.13
CA ASN A 32 33.72 -6.27 -5.86
C ASN A 32 32.68 -5.15 -6.06
N LEU A 33 32.46 -4.70 -7.29
CA LEU A 33 31.43 -3.69 -7.63
C LEU A 33 30.06 -4.31 -7.95
N THR A 34 29.94 -5.64 -7.98
CA THR A 34 28.66 -6.36 -8.15
C THR A 34 28.09 -6.86 -6.83
N LYS A 35 28.52 -6.31 -5.69
CA LYS A 35 27.66 -6.33 -4.50
C LYS A 35 26.58 -5.29 -4.74
N SER A 36 25.51 -5.74 -5.39
CA SER A 36 24.20 -5.08 -5.44
C SER A 36 24.01 -4.32 -4.13
N GLN A 37 24.03 -3.00 -4.21
CA GLN A 37 23.48 -2.19 -3.15
C GLN A 37 22.00 -2.56 -3.15
N ARG A 38 21.62 -3.52 -2.30
CA ARG A 38 20.22 -3.78 -2.01
C ARG A 38 19.69 -2.48 -1.45
N SER A 39 19.00 -1.70 -2.29
CA SER A 39 18.17 -0.60 -1.83
C SER A 39 17.34 -1.13 -0.68
N LYS A 40 17.23 -0.37 0.42
CA LYS A 40 16.31 -0.73 1.51
C LYS A 40 14.96 -1.08 0.87
N PRO A 41 14.30 -2.16 1.31
CA PRO A 41 13.01 -2.53 0.73
C PRO A 41 12.08 -1.34 0.87
N GLN A 42 11.50 -0.89 -0.25
CA GLN A 42 10.55 0.21 -0.24
C GLN A 42 9.28 -0.30 0.43
N THR A 43 8.88 0.38 1.51
CA THR A 43 7.60 0.14 2.17
C THR A 43 6.55 0.93 1.42
N GLU A 44 5.56 0.23 0.87
CA GLU A 44 4.37 0.84 0.28
C GLU A 44 3.27 0.92 1.36
N ARG A 45 2.48 1.99 1.37
CA ARG A 45 1.41 2.23 2.34
C ARG A 45 0.06 2.34 1.65
N PHE A 46 -0.94 1.65 2.20
CA PHE A 46 -2.28 1.60 1.63
C PHE A 46 -3.33 1.96 2.67
N LEU A 47 -4.43 2.56 2.20
CA LEU A 47 -5.61 2.88 3.00
C LEU A 47 -6.80 2.07 2.50
N GLY A 48 -7.43 1.30 3.38
CA GLY A 48 -8.72 0.64 3.14
C GLY A 48 -9.85 1.41 3.80
N LEU A 49 -10.97 1.56 3.09
CA LEU A 49 -12.16 2.28 3.53
C LEU A 49 -13.40 1.39 3.41
N ASP A 50 -14.07 1.17 4.54
CA ASP A 50 -15.45 0.67 4.61
C ASP A 50 -16.36 1.85 5.00
N LEU A 51 -17.11 2.37 4.03
CA LEU A 51 -17.82 3.62 4.19
C LEU A 51 -19.32 3.40 4.42
N SER A 52 -19.72 3.69 5.65
CA SER A 52 -21.10 3.94 6.04
C SER A 52 -21.15 5.16 6.98
N LEU A 53 -22.32 5.49 7.51
CA LEU A 53 -22.42 6.50 8.57
C LEU A 53 -21.76 6.06 9.89
N SER A 54 -21.33 4.80 10.00
CA SER A 54 -20.39 4.32 11.01
C SER A 54 -19.16 3.75 10.28
N PRO A 55 -18.20 4.60 9.88
CA PRO A 55 -17.15 4.22 8.94
C PRO A 55 -16.05 3.41 9.63
N GLY A 56 -15.44 2.50 8.87
CA GLY A 56 -14.20 1.82 9.20
C GLY A 56 -13.05 2.25 8.27
N LEU A 57 -11.82 2.28 8.81
CA LEU A 57 -10.62 2.44 8.01
C LEU A 57 -9.46 1.59 8.54
N ALA A 58 -8.59 1.18 7.62
CA ALA A 58 -7.37 0.47 7.96
C ALA A 58 -6.18 0.99 7.14
N VAL A 59 -5.03 1.14 7.80
CA VAL A 59 -3.75 1.49 7.18
C VAL A 59 -2.83 0.29 7.24
N ILE A 60 -2.38 -0.15 6.07
CA ILE A 60 -1.52 -1.32 5.92
C ILE A 60 -0.26 -0.93 5.18
N ASP A 61 0.88 -1.28 5.77
CA ASP A 61 2.17 -1.19 5.10
C ASP A 61 2.52 -2.55 4.50
N VAL A 62 3.06 -2.55 3.28
CA VAL A 62 3.58 -3.73 2.61
C VAL A 62 5.06 -3.55 2.38
N THR A 63 5.85 -4.48 2.92
CA THR A 63 7.30 -4.53 2.70
C THR A 63 7.67 -5.94 2.27
N ASN A 64 8.32 -6.12 1.12
CA ASN A 64 8.65 -7.47 0.61
C ASN A 64 7.44 -8.42 0.58
N ARG A 65 6.28 -7.94 0.09
CA ARG A 65 5.02 -8.71 0.00
C ARG A 65 4.40 -9.14 1.34
N ILE A 66 4.94 -8.62 2.45
CA ILE A 66 4.49 -8.90 3.81
C ILE A 66 3.61 -7.72 4.26
N PRO A 67 2.27 -7.90 4.39
CA PRO A 67 1.40 -6.87 4.94
C PRO A 67 1.57 -6.77 6.46
N THR A 68 1.58 -5.54 6.97
CA THR A 68 1.64 -5.20 8.39
C THR A 68 0.57 -4.16 8.71
N LEU A 69 -0.24 -4.42 9.73
CA LEU A 69 -1.24 -3.46 10.18
C LEU A 69 -0.57 -2.30 10.93
N ILE A 70 -0.76 -1.08 10.45
CA ILE A 70 -0.27 0.13 11.10
C ILE A 70 -1.35 0.74 11.99
N TYR A 71 -2.59 0.73 11.50
CA TYR A 71 -3.73 1.25 12.22
C TYR A 71 -5.02 0.63 11.69
N ALA A 72 -5.96 0.33 12.57
CA ALA A 72 -7.34 0.06 12.24
C ALA A 72 -8.23 0.85 13.22
N GLY A 73 -9.34 1.36 12.74
CA GLY A 73 -10.30 2.03 13.59
C GLY A 73 -11.66 2.19 12.92
N SER A 74 -12.65 2.43 13.75
CA SER A 74 -13.99 2.78 13.31
C SER A 74 -14.61 3.81 14.27
N ILE A 75 -15.61 4.53 13.78
CA ILE A 75 -16.48 5.35 14.63
C ILE A 75 -17.90 4.82 14.50
N ALA A 76 -18.51 4.50 15.64
CA ALA A 76 -19.93 4.20 15.70
C ALA A 76 -20.73 5.49 15.86
N THR A 77 -21.68 5.72 14.96
CA THR A 77 -22.73 6.73 15.15
C THR A 77 -24.05 6.07 15.50
N THR A 78 -24.97 6.83 16.10
CA THR A 78 -26.31 6.32 16.43
C THR A 78 -27.36 6.92 15.50
N SER A 79 -28.55 6.33 15.48
CA SER A 79 -29.71 6.90 14.78
C SER A 79 -30.33 8.10 15.50
N ASP A 80 -29.90 8.38 16.73
CA ASP A 80 -30.36 9.53 17.49
C ASP A 80 -29.71 10.81 16.97
N ASP A 81 -28.53 10.69 16.36
CA ASP A 81 -27.85 11.77 15.66
C ASP A 81 -28.51 12.06 14.30
N SER A 82 -28.59 13.34 13.95
CA SER A 82 -28.98 13.74 12.59
C SER A 82 -27.97 13.25 11.54
N ASP A 83 -28.42 13.02 10.30
CA ASP A 83 -27.52 12.63 9.20
C ASP A 83 -26.36 13.59 9.00
N ALA A 84 -26.56 14.88 9.26
CA ALA A 84 -25.52 15.90 9.15
C ALA A 84 -24.41 15.66 10.18
N VAL A 85 -24.77 15.39 11.43
CA VAL A 85 -23.80 15.06 12.51
C VAL A 85 -23.05 13.77 12.17
N ARG A 86 -23.76 12.75 11.69
CA ARG A 86 -23.15 11.46 11.32
C ARG A 86 -22.20 11.60 10.13
N SER A 87 -22.60 12.37 9.11
CA SER A 87 -21.76 12.67 7.94
C SER A 87 -20.52 13.49 8.33
N GLU A 88 -20.65 14.43 9.26
CA GLU A 88 -19.50 15.19 9.78
C GLU A 88 -18.56 14.31 10.60
N ALA A 89 -19.09 13.38 11.40
CA ALA A 89 -18.28 12.39 12.10
C ALA A 89 -17.45 11.53 11.13
N VAL A 90 -18.05 11.13 9.99
CA VAL A 90 -17.32 10.45 8.90
C VAL A 90 -16.21 11.36 8.36
N ALA A 91 -16.51 12.61 8.01
CA ALA A 91 -15.53 13.54 7.46
C ALA A 91 -14.36 13.76 8.42
N ALA A 92 -14.63 14.03 9.70
CA ALA A 92 -13.62 14.26 10.73
C ALA A 92 -12.74 13.03 10.96
N PHE A 93 -13.34 11.83 11.00
CA PHE A 93 -12.61 10.57 11.17
C PHE A 93 -11.65 10.31 10.01
N ILE A 94 -12.14 10.40 8.77
CA ILE A 94 -11.34 10.19 7.58
C ILE A 94 -10.26 11.27 7.47
N SER A 95 -10.61 12.53 7.67
CA SER A 95 -9.67 13.66 7.58
C SER A 95 -8.50 13.51 8.56
N THR A 96 -8.80 13.18 9.82
CA THR A 96 -7.80 13.03 10.87
C THR A 96 -6.81 11.91 10.55
N ASN A 97 -7.32 10.75 10.11
CA ASN A 97 -6.47 9.60 9.83
C ASN A 97 -5.73 9.73 8.49
N ALA A 98 -6.36 10.31 7.47
CA ALA A 98 -5.73 10.62 6.20
C ALA A 98 -4.53 11.55 6.40
N PHE A 99 -4.67 12.61 7.21
CA PHE A 99 -3.57 13.50 7.53
C PHE A 99 -2.47 12.83 8.37
N ARG A 100 -2.88 12.06 9.39
CA ARG A 100 -1.98 11.35 10.31
C ARG A 100 -1.08 10.36 9.59
N PHE A 101 -1.62 9.60 8.63
CA PHE A 101 -0.93 8.48 7.98
C PHE A 101 -0.52 8.73 6.52
N ARG A 102 -0.76 9.94 5.99
CA ARG A 102 -0.49 10.39 4.61
C ARG A 102 0.80 9.83 3.98
N LEU A 103 0.87 9.94 2.64
CA LEU A 103 1.82 9.24 1.75
C LEU A 103 1.35 7.82 1.43
N PHE A 104 0.10 7.70 0.99
CA PHE A 104 -0.47 6.45 0.50
C PHE A 104 -0.05 6.21 -0.95
N ASP A 105 0.33 4.98 -1.27
CA ASP A 105 0.55 4.51 -2.64
C ASP A 105 -0.77 4.21 -3.35
N ALA A 106 -1.80 3.78 -2.60
CA ALA A 106 -3.18 3.74 -3.08
C ALA A 106 -4.21 3.78 -1.93
N ILE A 107 -5.39 4.33 -2.23
CA ILE A 107 -6.57 4.34 -1.37
C ILE A 107 -7.68 3.50 -2.00
N ILE A 108 -8.18 2.51 -1.26
CA ILE A 108 -9.12 1.50 -1.74
C ILE A 108 -10.40 1.61 -0.92
N ARG A 109 -11.54 1.65 -1.61
CA ARG A 109 -12.89 1.69 -1.00
C ARG A 109 -13.70 0.44 -1.35
N GLU A 110 -14.57 -0.02 -0.46
CA GLU A 110 -15.59 -1.02 -0.83
C GLU A 110 -16.58 -0.44 -1.86
N ASP A 111 -16.85 -1.19 -2.93
CA ASP A 111 -17.87 -0.83 -3.92
C ASP A 111 -19.29 -1.10 -3.40
N PHE A 112 -20.21 -0.18 -3.70
CA PHE A 112 -21.62 -0.27 -3.33
C PHE A 112 -22.52 -0.22 -4.58
N LEU A 113 -23.08 -1.38 -4.94
CA LEU A 113 -23.91 -1.52 -6.13
C LEU A 113 -25.36 -1.08 -5.93
N SER A 114 -25.99 -1.47 -4.80
CA SER A 114 -27.40 -1.16 -4.56
C SER A 114 -27.79 -1.34 -3.09
N GLY A 115 -28.59 -0.42 -2.56
CA GLY A 115 -29.14 -0.52 -1.21
C GLY A 115 -30.49 -1.25 -1.17
N ARG A 116 -30.84 -1.78 0.00
CA ARG A 116 -32.15 -2.40 0.25
C ARG A 116 -33.33 -1.46 0.03
N ASN A 117 -33.11 -0.17 0.27
CA ASN A 117 -34.10 0.89 0.07
C ASN A 117 -33.42 2.23 -0.24
N LYS A 118 -34.23 3.23 -0.60
CA LYS A 118 -33.76 4.58 -0.94
C LYS A 118 -32.97 5.22 0.21
N ARG A 119 -33.41 5.02 1.45
CA ARG A 119 -32.80 5.60 2.65
C ARG A 119 -31.39 5.06 2.88
N ALA A 120 -31.20 3.74 2.81
CA ALA A 120 -29.90 3.08 2.95
C ALA A 120 -28.90 3.55 1.88
N THR A 121 -29.39 3.67 0.64
CA THR A 121 -28.60 4.20 -0.48
C THR A 121 -28.15 5.65 -0.22
N GLN A 122 -29.07 6.51 0.24
CA GLN A 122 -28.77 7.90 0.58
C GLN A 122 -27.72 8.01 1.68
N THR A 123 -27.82 7.19 2.74
CA THR A 123 -26.88 7.25 3.86
C THR A 123 -25.47 6.82 3.45
N ILE A 124 -25.34 5.84 2.57
CA ILE A 124 -24.04 5.37 2.07
C ILE A 124 -23.40 6.44 1.19
N PHE A 125 -24.15 7.02 0.24
CA PHE A 125 -23.61 8.10 -0.59
C PHE A 125 -23.30 9.38 0.20
N SER A 126 -24.02 9.65 1.29
CA SER A 126 -23.66 10.72 2.22
C SER A 126 -22.31 10.49 2.89
N ALA A 127 -22.03 9.26 3.34
CA ALA A 127 -20.73 8.88 3.89
C ALA A 127 -19.62 8.94 2.84
N TRP A 128 -19.89 8.49 1.60
CA TRP A 128 -18.95 8.58 0.49
C TRP A 128 -18.58 10.04 0.19
N ALA A 129 -19.57 10.91 0.01
CA ALA A 129 -19.33 12.32 -0.26
C ALA A 129 -18.54 13.01 0.87
N ALA A 130 -18.80 12.65 2.13
CA ALA A 130 -18.06 13.15 3.28
C ALA A 130 -16.60 12.70 3.29
N ALA A 131 -16.36 11.40 3.07
CA ALA A 131 -15.01 10.84 3.00
C ALA A 131 -14.23 11.41 1.81
N ASP A 132 -14.83 11.46 0.62
CA ASP A 132 -14.18 11.96 -0.59
C ASP A 132 -13.80 13.43 -0.43
N ARG A 133 -14.68 14.27 0.14
CA ARG A 133 -14.35 15.66 0.46
C ARG A 133 -13.20 15.77 1.47
N ALA A 134 -13.19 14.93 2.51
CA ALA A 134 -12.12 14.92 3.51
C ALA A 134 -10.76 14.51 2.91
N LEU A 135 -10.74 13.52 2.02
CA LEU A 135 -9.54 13.11 1.28
C LEU A 135 -9.04 14.21 0.35
N ASN A 136 -9.95 14.81 -0.43
CA ASN A 136 -9.62 15.85 -1.41
C ASN A 136 -9.00 17.11 -0.75
N ALA A 137 -9.33 17.40 0.51
CA ALA A 137 -8.71 18.48 1.28
C ALA A 137 -7.17 18.33 1.41
N TYR A 138 -6.64 17.12 1.24
CA TYR A 138 -5.21 16.81 1.27
C TYR A 138 -4.65 16.39 -0.10
N GLY A 139 -5.41 16.60 -1.18
CA GLY A 139 -5.03 16.13 -2.52
C GLY A 139 -5.05 14.61 -2.67
N LEU A 140 -5.75 13.90 -1.79
CA LEU A 140 -5.94 12.45 -1.83
C LEU A 140 -7.28 12.11 -2.51
N ARG A 141 -7.35 10.93 -3.12
CA ARG A 141 -8.57 10.41 -3.74
C ARG A 141 -8.60 8.89 -3.61
N VAL A 142 -9.79 8.30 -3.73
CA VAL A 142 -9.93 6.85 -3.91
C VAL A 142 -9.36 6.46 -5.28
N ASP A 143 -8.45 5.49 -5.30
CA ASP A 143 -7.76 5.02 -6.50
C ASP A 143 -8.41 3.76 -7.09
N ALA A 144 -9.03 2.95 -6.24
CA ALA A 144 -9.69 1.71 -6.65
C ALA A 144 -10.88 1.35 -5.76
N GLU A 145 -11.79 0.58 -6.35
CA GLU A 145 -12.94 0.02 -5.66
C GLU A 145 -12.96 -1.51 -5.79
N ILE A 146 -13.54 -2.18 -4.79
CA ILE A 146 -13.69 -3.62 -4.79
C ILE A 146 -15.02 -4.04 -4.16
N ASN A 147 -15.75 -4.90 -4.84
CA ASN A 147 -17.05 -5.39 -4.38
C ASN A 147 -16.91 -6.28 -3.12
N GLY A 148 -17.78 -6.07 -2.12
CA GLY A 148 -17.75 -6.83 -0.86
C GLY A 148 -17.84 -8.36 -1.01
N ALA A 149 -18.60 -8.88 -1.97
CA ALA A 149 -18.64 -10.34 -2.22
C ALA A 149 -17.30 -10.86 -2.78
N THR A 150 -16.61 -10.02 -3.55
CA THR A 150 -15.24 -10.31 -4.02
C THR A 150 -14.23 -10.23 -2.89
N VAL A 151 -14.34 -9.24 -2.00
CA VAL A 151 -13.52 -9.15 -0.78
C VAL A 151 -13.63 -10.45 0.03
N LYS A 152 -14.86 -10.86 0.37
CA LYS A 152 -15.11 -12.09 1.12
C LYS A 152 -14.49 -13.31 0.44
N ARG A 153 -14.74 -13.49 -0.85
CA ARG A 153 -14.20 -14.62 -1.62
C ARG A 153 -12.66 -14.65 -1.64
N ILE A 154 -12.00 -13.50 -1.78
CA ILE A 154 -10.54 -13.43 -1.81
C ILE A 154 -9.95 -13.71 -0.43
N ILE A 155 -10.56 -13.16 0.63
CA ILE A 155 -10.03 -13.24 1.99
C ILE A 155 -10.29 -14.61 2.65
N THR A 156 -11.47 -15.18 2.46
CA THR A 156 -11.89 -16.41 3.15
C THR A 156 -12.02 -17.63 2.22
N GLY A 157 -11.94 -17.42 0.90
CA GLY A 157 -12.31 -18.44 -0.09
C GLY A 157 -13.82 -18.57 -0.33
N ASN A 158 -14.67 -17.90 0.45
CA ASN A 158 -16.12 -18.00 0.38
C ASN A 158 -16.79 -16.61 0.33
N GLY A 159 -17.48 -16.30 -0.78
CA GLY A 159 -18.20 -15.04 -0.95
C GLY A 159 -19.37 -14.81 0.02
N LYS A 160 -19.80 -15.86 0.73
CA LYS A 160 -20.87 -15.82 1.74
C LYS A 160 -20.36 -15.87 3.18
N ALA A 161 -19.06 -15.69 3.40
CA ALA A 161 -18.50 -15.69 4.75
C ALA A 161 -19.15 -14.62 5.65
N GLU A 162 -19.34 -14.99 6.91
CA GLU A 162 -19.86 -14.11 7.96
C GLU A 162 -18.79 -13.15 8.46
N LYS A 163 -19.22 -12.06 9.12
CA LYS A 163 -18.29 -11.00 9.61
C LYS A 163 -17.17 -11.56 10.49
N ALA A 164 -17.46 -12.52 11.35
CA ALA A 164 -16.47 -13.13 12.24
C ALA A 164 -15.41 -13.93 11.45
N GLU A 165 -15.82 -14.66 10.41
CA GLU A 165 -14.91 -15.45 9.57
C GLU A 165 -13.97 -14.54 8.77
N VAL A 166 -14.47 -13.39 8.29
CA VAL A 166 -13.65 -12.37 7.63
C VAL A 166 -12.62 -11.80 8.60
N ALA A 167 -13.05 -11.39 9.80
CA ALA A 167 -12.16 -10.85 10.82
C ALA A 167 -11.05 -11.83 11.25
N ASP A 168 -11.38 -13.12 11.37
CA ASP A 168 -10.42 -14.19 11.65
C ASP A 168 -9.42 -14.40 10.51
N ALA A 169 -9.89 -14.38 9.26
CA ALA A 169 -9.03 -14.49 8.09
C ALA A 169 -8.08 -13.28 7.97
N VAL A 170 -8.60 -12.07 8.17
CA VAL A 170 -7.79 -10.83 8.21
C VAL A 170 -6.73 -10.91 9.30
N ARG A 171 -7.08 -11.38 10.51
CA ARG A 171 -6.12 -11.57 11.62
C ARG A 171 -4.96 -12.48 11.20
N LYS A 172 -5.26 -13.60 10.54
CA LYS A 172 -4.27 -14.57 10.04
C LYS A 172 -3.36 -13.96 8.98
N ILE A 173 -3.91 -13.28 7.98
CA ILE A 173 -3.16 -12.63 6.90
C ILE A 173 -2.18 -11.58 7.47
N LEU A 174 -2.63 -10.82 8.47
CA LEU A 174 -1.84 -9.80 9.14
C LEU A 174 -0.89 -10.35 10.21
N ARG A 175 -0.95 -11.64 10.53
CA ARG A 175 -0.17 -12.29 11.60
C ARG A 175 -0.33 -11.59 12.95
N LEU A 176 -1.53 -11.12 13.23
CA LEU A 176 -1.86 -10.51 14.52
C LEU A 176 -2.00 -11.62 15.57
N PRO A 177 -1.68 -11.32 16.85
CA PRO A 177 -1.82 -12.31 17.92
C PRO A 177 -3.29 -12.66 18.16
N ASP A 178 -3.54 -13.84 18.71
CA ASP A 178 -4.91 -14.36 18.93
C ASP A 178 -5.74 -13.51 19.91
N ASP A 179 -5.10 -12.71 20.76
CA ASP A 179 -5.72 -11.77 21.68
C ASP A 179 -5.98 -10.39 21.05
N TYR A 180 -5.68 -10.20 19.77
CA TYR A 180 -6.01 -8.97 19.05
C TYR A 180 -7.54 -8.83 18.92
N VAL A 181 -8.07 -7.73 19.45
CA VAL A 181 -9.51 -7.42 19.44
C VAL A 181 -9.80 -6.29 18.45
N TRP A 182 -10.65 -6.58 17.47
CA TRP A 182 -11.22 -5.57 16.56
C TRP A 182 -12.21 -4.67 17.30
N ALA A 183 -12.42 -3.46 16.79
CA ALA A 183 -13.42 -2.56 17.32
C ALA A 183 -14.82 -3.18 17.26
N LYS A 184 -15.68 -2.78 18.20
CA LYS A 184 -17.07 -3.25 18.25
C LYS A 184 -17.77 -2.93 16.93
N GLY A 185 -18.28 -3.97 16.26
CA GLY A 185 -18.93 -3.86 14.94
C GLY A 185 -18.12 -4.45 13.80
N ASN A 186 -16.81 -4.65 14.01
CA ASN A 186 -15.84 -5.20 13.05
C ASN A 186 -15.67 -4.37 11.77
N ASP A 187 -16.17 -3.13 11.72
CA ASP A 187 -16.06 -2.27 10.54
C ASP A 187 -14.58 -1.90 10.25
N ASP A 188 -13.73 -1.87 11.29
CA ASP A 188 -12.29 -1.71 11.16
C ASP A 188 -11.61 -2.95 10.52
N SER A 189 -12.09 -4.15 10.85
CA SER A 189 -11.66 -5.40 10.21
C SER A 189 -12.17 -5.54 8.78
N ASP A 190 -13.39 -5.07 8.49
CA ASP A 190 -13.97 -5.05 7.15
C ASP A 190 -13.18 -4.07 6.25
N ALA A 191 -12.80 -2.90 6.76
CA ALA A 191 -11.90 -1.97 6.07
C ALA A 191 -10.51 -2.57 5.80
N ALA A 192 -9.95 -3.35 6.74
CA ALA A 192 -8.70 -4.08 6.52
C ALA A 192 -8.87 -5.18 5.45
N ALA A 193 -10.01 -5.88 5.43
CA ALA A 193 -10.33 -6.88 4.42
C ALA A 193 -10.37 -6.27 3.01
N VAL A 194 -10.96 -5.09 2.85
CA VAL A 194 -11.06 -4.36 1.57
C VAL A 194 -9.68 -4.14 0.95
N VAL A 195 -8.75 -3.56 1.72
CA VAL A 195 -7.39 -3.28 1.20
C VAL A 195 -6.58 -4.55 1.01
N LEU A 196 -6.66 -5.53 1.90
CA LEU A 196 -5.96 -6.81 1.75
C LEU A 196 -6.44 -7.57 0.50
N ALA A 197 -7.75 -7.60 0.26
CA ALA A 197 -8.31 -8.28 -0.90
C ALA A 197 -7.82 -7.65 -2.21
N TRP A 198 -7.74 -6.30 -2.25
CA TRP A 198 -7.17 -5.59 -3.38
C TRP A 198 -5.67 -5.91 -3.53
N LEU A 199 -4.89 -5.87 -2.45
CA LEU A 199 -3.45 -6.19 -2.49
C LEU A 199 -3.18 -7.62 -2.99
N ILE A 200 -4.00 -8.59 -2.60
CA ILE A 200 -3.92 -9.97 -3.10
C ILE A 200 -4.26 -10.02 -4.59
N ARG A 201 -5.34 -9.35 -5.01
CA ARG A 201 -5.78 -9.31 -6.41
C ARG A 201 -4.73 -8.71 -7.34
N GLU A 202 -4.08 -7.63 -6.90
CA GLU A 202 -3.00 -6.97 -7.65
C GLU A 202 -1.65 -7.70 -7.51
N GLY A 203 -1.62 -8.83 -6.80
CA GLY A 203 -0.41 -9.62 -6.60
C GLY A 203 0.67 -8.87 -5.82
N LYS A 204 0.32 -7.94 -4.94
CA LYS A 204 1.26 -7.19 -4.07
C LYS A 204 1.65 -7.97 -2.81
N ILE A 205 0.79 -8.87 -2.35
CA ILE A 205 1.05 -9.75 -1.20
C ILE A 205 0.70 -11.20 -1.55
N ASP A 206 1.29 -12.14 -0.83
CA ASP A 206 1.00 -13.59 -0.92
C ASP A 206 0.19 -14.04 0.31
N ILE A 207 -0.61 -15.10 0.14
CA ILE A 207 -1.42 -15.75 1.20
C ILE A 207 -1.05 -17.23 1.30
#